data_AF-A0A7H4MRT1-F1
#
_entry.id   AF-A0A7H4MRT1-F1
#
_cell.length_a   1.000
_cell.length_b   1.000
_cell.length_c   1.000
_cell.angle_alpha   90.00
_cell.angle_beta   90.00
_cell.angle_gamma   90.00
#
_symmetry.space_group_name_H-M   'P 1'
#
loop_
_entity.id
_entity.type
_entity.pdbx_description
1 polymer ?
#
loop_
_entity_poly.entity_id
_entity_poly.type
_entity_poly.pdbx_seq_one_letter_code
_entity_poly.pdbx_strand_id
1 'polypeptide(L)'
;MFGGFFIVPLNALLQERGKHSVGAGNAIAVQNLGENVAMLLMLGLYSLAVSVGVPPVAVGIGFGAVFAVAIAALWVWGRRK
;
A
#
# COMPACT_ATOMS: atom_id res chain seq x y z
N MET A 1 13.00 -11.15 -0.48
CA MET A 1 12.32 -12.35 -1.03
C MET A 1 10.84 -12.43 -0.65
N PHE A 2 10.42 -12.21 0.61
CA PHE A 2 9.00 -12.36 1.01
C PHE A 2 8.04 -11.23 0.57
N GLY A 3 8.54 -10.06 0.15
CA GLY A 3 7.66 -8.93 -0.23
C GLY A 3 6.72 -9.24 -1.40
N GLY A 4 7.19 -10.00 -2.40
CA GLY A 4 6.37 -10.36 -3.57
C GLY A 4 5.26 -11.37 -3.27
N PHE A 5 5.36 -12.12 -2.17
CA PHE A 5 4.38 -13.16 -1.81
C PHE A 5 3.00 -12.58 -1.51
N PHE A 6 2.92 -11.35 -1.00
CA PHE A 6 1.65 -10.70 -0.69
C PHE A 6 1.20 -9.77 -1.82
N ILE A 7 2.14 -9.07 -2.45
CA ILE A 7 1.83 -8.06 -3.48
C ILE A 7 1.27 -8.72 -4.75
N VAL A 8 1.89 -9.82 -5.21
CA VAL A 8 1.47 -10.48 -6.46
C VAL A 8 0.06 -11.07 -6.37
N PRO A 9 -0.31 -11.85 -5.33
CA PRO A 9 -1.67 -12.36 -5.19
C PRO A 9 -2.69 -11.25 -4.90
N LEU A 10 -2.33 -10.21 -4.15
CA LEU A 10 -3.25 -9.10 -3.87
C LEU A 10 -3.64 -8.36 -5.16
N ASN A 11 -2.66 -8.08 -6.02
CA ASN A 11 -2.92 -7.46 -7.32
C ASN A 11 -3.78 -8.38 -8.20
N ALA A 12 -3.50 -9.69 -8.21
CA ALA A 12 -4.34 -10.65 -8.92
C ALA A 12 -5.80 -10.65 -8.41
N LEU A 13 -6.00 -10.63 -7.09
CA LEU A 13 -7.33 -10.57 -6.47
C LEU A 13 -8.07 -9.25 -6.80
N LEU A 14 -7.38 -8.11 -6.76
CA LEU A 14 -7.97 -6.82 -7.14
C LEU A 14 -8.30 -6.78 -8.64
N GLN A 15 -7.47 -7.38 -9.50
CA GLN A 15 -7.76 -7.53 -10.92
C GLN A 15 -8.99 -8.41 -11.14
N GLU A 16 -9.12 -9.51 -10.42
CA GLU A 16 -10.27 -10.40 -10.53
C GLU A 16 -11.56 -9.75 -10.04
N ARG A 17 -11.53 -9.08 -8.88
CA ARG A 17 -12.67 -8.28 -8.41
C ARG A 17 -13.04 -7.17 -9.39
N GLY A 18 -12.04 -6.44 -9.90
CA GLY A 18 -12.23 -5.37 -10.86
C GLY A 18 -12.74 -5.85 -12.22
N LYS A 19 -12.35 -7.06 -12.66
CA LYS A 19 -12.91 -7.70 -13.87
C LYS A 19 -14.43 -7.82 -13.78
N HIS A 20 -14.94 -8.22 -12.61
CA HIS A 20 -16.38 -8.37 -12.38
C HIS A 20 -17.12 -7.04 -12.22
N SER A 21 -16.46 -5.94 -11.81
CA SER A 21 -17.11 -4.65 -11.57
C SER A 21 -16.94 -3.62 -12.69
N VAL A 22 -15.72 -3.46 -13.21
CA VAL A 22 -15.33 -2.37 -14.14
C VAL A 22 -14.70 -2.88 -15.44
N GLY A 23 -14.51 -4.20 -15.58
CA GLY A 23 -13.87 -4.84 -16.73
C GLY A 23 -12.35 -4.96 -16.58
N ALA A 24 -11.77 -5.96 -17.25
CA ALA A 24 -10.38 -6.38 -17.05
C ALA A 24 -9.34 -5.26 -17.30
N GLY A 25 -9.48 -4.53 -18.42
CA GLY A 25 -8.56 -3.45 -18.78
C GLY A 25 -8.62 -2.27 -17.81
N ASN A 26 -9.83 -1.86 -17.43
CA ASN A 26 -10.02 -0.78 -16.46
C ASN A 26 -9.53 -1.16 -15.06
N ALA A 27 -9.71 -2.42 -14.65
CA ALA A 27 -9.20 -2.91 -13.36
C ALA A 27 -7.67 -2.83 -13.27
N ILE A 28 -6.97 -3.17 -14.36
CA ILE A 28 -5.52 -3.06 -14.45
C ILE A 28 -5.09 -1.59 -14.48
N ALA A 29 -5.77 -0.75 -15.25
CA ALA A 29 -5.47 0.67 -15.33
C ALA A 29 -5.62 1.39 -13.97
N VAL A 30 -6.69 1.09 -13.22
CA VAL A 30 -6.93 1.66 -11.89
C VAL A 30 -5.87 1.17 -10.89
N GLN A 31 -5.44 -0.09 -10.95
CA GLN A 31 -4.37 -0.59 -10.09
C GLN A 31 -3.05 0.10 -10.38
N ASN A 32 -2.64 0.15 -11.64
CA ASN A 32 -1.40 0.79 -12.03
C ASN A 32 -1.39 2.28 -11.64
N LEU A 33 -2.51 2.99 -11.82
CA LEU A 33 -2.64 4.37 -11.35
C LEU A 33 -2.49 4.47 -9.83
N GLY A 34 -3.22 3.63 -9.09
CA GLY A 34 -3.17 3.63 -7.63
C GLY A 34 -1.78 3.33 -7.08
N GLU A 35 -1.09 2.32 -7.63
CA GLU A 35 0.27 1.95 -7.25
C GLU A 35 1.28 3.05 -7.54
N ASN A 36 1.23 3.65 -8.74
CA ASN A 36 2.14 4.75 -9.08
C ASN A 36 1.89 5.99 -8.23
N VAL A 37 0.63 6.35 -7.97
CA VAL A 37 0.30 7.48 -7.08
C VAL A 37 0.79 7.20 -5.66
N ALA A 38 0.59 5.99 -5.14
CA ALA A 38 1.07 5.60 -3.82
C ALA A 38 2.61 5.66 -3.72
N MET A 39 3.32 5.18 -4.75
CA MET A 39 4.78 5.28 -4.82
C MET A 39 5.25 6.73 -4.85
N LEU A 40 4.63 7.59 -5.67
CA LEU A 40 4.97 9.01 -5.74
C LEU A 40 4.73 9.73 -4.42
N LEU A 41 3.60 9.46 -3.76
CA LEU A 41 3.30 10.02 -2.44
C LEU A 41 4.31 9.56 -1.40
N MET A 42 4.64 8.26 -1.38
CA MET A 42 5.61 7.72 -0.43
C MET A 42 7.00 8.33 -0.65
N LEU A 43 7.43 8.45 -1.90
CA LEU A 43 8.70 9.08 -2.27
C LEU A 43 8.70 10.57 -1.88
N GLY A 44 7.61 11.28 -2.13
CA GLY A 44 7.46 12.70 -1.77
C GLY A 44 7.54 12.91 -0.25
N LEU A 45 6.78 12.14 0.53
CA LEU A 45 6.81 12.19 2.00
C LEU A 45 8.17 11.81 2.56
N TYR A 46 8.80 10.76 2.02
CA TYR A 46 10.15 10.36 2.40
C TYR A 46 11.16 11.48 2.12
N SER A 47 11.12 12.08 0.93
CA SER A 47 12.03 13.14 0.52
C SER A 47 11.86 14.38 1.38
N LEU A 48 10.62 14.75 1.73
CA LEU A 48 10.32 15.85 2.65
C LEU A 48 10.81 15.57 4.08
N ALA A 49 10.64 14.35 4.58
CA ALA A 49 11.11 14.00 5.91
C ALA A 49 12.64 14.09 6.01
N VAL A 50 13.35 13.58 5.00
CA VAL A 50 14.82 13.66 4.96
C VAL A 50 15.30 15.09 4.73
N SER A 51 14.58 15.91 3.94
CA SER A 51 14.99 17.30 3.68
C SER A 51 14.92 18.19 4.93
N VAL A 52 14.01 17.89 5.87
CA VAL A 52 13.95 18.58 7.17
C VAL A 52 14.86 17.94 8.23
N GLY A 53 15.74 17.02 7.83
CA GLY A 53 16.78 16.45 8.69
C GLY A 53 16.34 15.22 9.50
N VAL A 54 15.18 14.61 9.21
CA VAL A 54 14.77 13.38 9.89
C VAL A 54 15.68 12.23 9.45
N PRO A 55 16.28 11.47 10.39
CA PRO A 55 17.08 10.30 10.06
C PRO A 55 16.26 9.28 9.26
N PRO A 56 16.77 8.71 8.15
CA PRO A 56 16.04 7.73 7.35
C PRO A 56 15.53 6.52 8.15
N VAL A 57 16.28 6.12 9.19
CA VAL A 57 15.88 5.05 10.12
C VAL A 57 14.61 5.42 10.87
N ALA A 58 14.48 6.67 11.35
CA ALA A 58 13.29 7.14 12.04
C ALA A 58 12.07 7.20 11.10
N VAL A 59 12.28 7.58 9.83
CA VAL A 59 11.24 7.52 8.79
C VAL A 59 10.76 6.10 8.59
N GLY A 60 11.68 5.13 8.50
CA GLY A 60 11.35 3.70 8.37
C GLY A 60 10.55 3.17 9.57
N ILE A 61 10.93 3.53 10.80
CA ILE A 61 10.20 3.17 12.02
C ILE A 61 8.78 3.77 12.00
N GLY A 62 8.66 5.05 11.62
CA GLY A 62 7.37 5.74 11.52
C GLY A 62 6.41 5.07 10.56
N PHE A 63 6.87 4.74 9.34
CA PHE A 63 6.06 3.98 8.38
C PHE A 63 5.67 2.60 8.92
N GLY A 64 6.62 1.86 9.50
CA GLY A 64 6.35 0.55 10.10
C GLY A 64 5.29 0.60 11.19
N ALA A 65 5.33 1.61 12.05
CA ALA A 65 4.33 1.82 13.11
C ALA A 65 2.93 2.10 12.53
N VAL A 66 2.83 2.95 11.51
CA VAL A 66 1.56 3.24 10.81
C VAL A 66 0.97 1.97 10.20
N PHE A 67 1.77 1.16 9.50
CA PHE A 67 1.33 -0.11 8.95
C PHE A 67 0.87 -1.10 10.04
N ALA A 68 1.62 -1.21 11.13
CA ALA A 68 1.26 -2.09 12.25
C ALA A 68 -0.09 -1.69 12.87
N VAL A 69 -0.33 -0.40 13.09
CA VAL A 69 -1.61 0.12 13.61
C VAL A 69 -2.75 -0.14 12.63
N ALA A 70 -2.54 0.10 11.33
CA ALA A 70 -3.57 -0.14 10.30
C ALA A 70 -3.97 -1.62 10.24
N ILE A 71 -3.00 -2.54 10.23
CA ILE A 71 -3.25 -3.98 10.23
C ILE A 71 -3.97 -4.40 11.52
N ALA A 72 -3.51 -3.91 12.68
CA ALA A 72 -4.15 -4.21 13.97
C ALA A 72 -5.60 -3.71 14.01
N ALA A 73 -5.87 -2.51 13.50
CA ALA A 73 -7.22 -1.94 13.42
C ALA A 73 -8.13 -2.77 12.52
N LEU A 74 -7.65 -3.15 11.32
CA LEU A 74 -8.39 -4.02 10.40
C LEU A 74 -8.68 -5.39 11.01
N TRP A 75 -7.72 -5.96 11.74
CA TRP A 75 -7.89 -7.24 12.41
C TRP A 75 -8.91 -7.18 13.54
N VAL A 76 -8.87 -6.13 14.37
CA VAL A 76 -9.87 -5.91 15.42
C VAL A 76 -11.27 -5.70 14.79
N TRP A 77 -11.36 -4.97 13.69
CA TRP A 77 -12.64 -4.78 13.00
C TRP A 77 -13.16 -6.08 12.38
N GLY A 78 -12.28 -6.87 11.76
CA GLY A 78 -12.63 -8.17 11.17
C GLY A 78 -13.12 -9.19 12.21
N ARG A 79 -12.66 -9.11 13.45
CA ARG A 79 -13.15 -9.94 14.58
C ARG A 79 -14.51 -9.52 15.15
N ARG A 80 -14.98 -8.32 14.82
CA ARG A 80 -16.29 -7.80 15.26
C ARG A 80 -17.42 -8.11 14.29
N LYS A 81 -17.10 -8.68 13.12
CA LYS A 81 -18.06 -9.32 12.20
C LYS A 81 -18.07 -10.82 12.46
#